data_AF-A0A7X6KYS4-F1
#
_entry.id   AF-A0A7X6KYS4-F1
#
_cell.length_a   1.000
_cell.length_b   1.000
_cell.length_c   1.000
_cell.angle_alpha   90.00
_cell.angle_beta   90.00
_cell.angle_gamma   90.00
#
_symmetry.space_group_name_H-M   'P 1'
#
loop_
_entity.id
_entity.type
_entity.pdbx_description
1 polymer ?
#
loop_
_entity_poly.entity_id
_entity_poly.type
_entity_poly.pdbx_seq_one_letter_code
_entity_poly.pdbx_strand_id
1 'polypeptide(L)'
;MNRWRQAGPEPLGSGPVDRRRRAGPGRRGARRRRAALGLLAALTAALTLHGPLTPQLTDAAWTDREYLTGTLGTRSTWCDTGLYRTTARGQLFAGTVGSGSTDSGVAPLRVTQTGSAVSATPAGATGTAPNAFVSPVSASALQAGSATLESAVTFGAVTPAQANQYGSAASTGLVTGGSGAVSNAGVLDAATQSAGSGLPDLATVDLRALVTPALLTSALGATAATDVTGGLRLIPGTVASTTTRDACISRDTTTRAYGVSGLRLEADSTALRAVATQTTAAATAIQNSLTSGGAVASGTAANVNTVFRTRQDLLNLLTPGTSTGTLTLSLAVNVPAAVAGLTGQTLGAGGPVQLNLATGRMTVDVAALTSSTAGVNGLAPNTEVLTAAIMSAAAGSVGTLLPAYQSAVLAAISTALNTSVATLRVDTTVSLLGLGLVTEPTSVTYTGTLNQLRAQQGGTVGVSVGVNNACGLVTTAACTSIRNSLNSASGQADLRAAVANALTSTIYGTGTTTPMPAQGQVVAAVSAAQSTLQSLLTALPAAVSAQVNVQADVTSPAARPVTVLDPGELGVTALRIGAVPAGRTAWLAFGSSAAGPNVYLPGA
;
A
#
# COMPACT_ATOMS: atom_id res chain seq x y z
N MET A 1 -11.33 -31.10 -26.99
CA MET A 1 -11.85 -31.56 -28.29
C MET A 1 -12.06 -30.34 -29.19
N ASN A 2 -11.65 -30.44 -30.46
CA ASN A 2 -11.78 -29.49 -31.60
C ASN A 2 -10.98 -28.16 -31.47
N ARG A 3 -9.73 -28.01 -31.91
CA ARG A 3 -9.09 -28.10 -33.25
C ARG A 3 -9.75 -27.26 -34.36
N TRP A 4 -9.07 -26.19 -34.76
CA TRP A 4 -9.06 -25.66 -36.13
C TRP A 4 -7.62 -25.41 -36.58
N ARG A 5 -7.28 -25.96 -37.75
CA ARG A 5 -6.04 -25.82 -38.55
C ARG A 5 -6.48 -25.46 -39.97
N GLN A 6 -5.71 -24.60 -40.65
CA GLN A 6 -5.38 -24.59 -42.11
C GLN A 6 -4.62 -23.25 -42.38
N ALA A 7 -3.33 -23.18 -42.75
CA ALA A 7 -2.63 -23.55 -44.01
C ALA A 7 -3.01 -22.63 -45.20
N GLY A 8 -2.26 -21.55 -45.50
CA GLY A 8 -1.16 -21.44 -46.51
C GLY A 8 -1.61 -20.60 -47.73
N PRO A 9 -0.81 -20.21 -48.76
CA PRO A 9 0.65 -20.16 -48.96
C PRO A 9 1.21 -18.81 -49.53
N GLU A 10 2.54 -18.71 -49.76
CA GLU A 10 3.27 -17.64 -50.51
C GLU A 10 2.91 -17.59 -52.02
N PRO A 11 3.28 -16.52 -52.80
CA PRO A 11 4.54 -16.60 -53.57
C PRO A 11 5.26 -15.26 -53.98
N LEU A 12 6.59 -15.36 -54.15
CA LEU A 12 7.49 -14.91 -55.25
C LEU A 12 7.44 -13.49 -55.89
N GLY A 13 8.64 -12.90 -56.03
CA GLY A 13 9.07 -12.02 -57.14
C GLY A 13 10.48 -11.45 -56.88
N SER A 14 11.60 -11.94 -57.45
CA SER A 14 12.18 -11.79 -58.81
C SER A 14 12.38 -10.34 -59.30
N GLY A 15 13.60 -9.80 -59.24
CA GLY A 15 14.42 -9.56 -60.45
C GLY A 15 15.36 -8.33 -60.35
N PRO A 16 16.19 -8.00 -61.37
CA PRO A 16 17.66 -8.12 -61.31
C PRO A 16 18.45 -6.84 -61.71
N VAL A 17 19.80 -6.93 -61.77
CA VAL A 17 20.76 -6.32 -62.76
C VAL A 17 22.15 -6.15 -62.07
N ASP A 18 23.17 -6.98 -62.35
CA ASP A 18 24.22 -6.87 -63.41
C ASP A 18 25.11 -5.59 -63.27
N ARG A 19 26.44 -5.52 -63.36
CA ARG A 19 27.51 -6.43 -63.85
C ARG A 19 28.89 -5.76 -63.60
N ARG A 20 29.96 -6.58 -63.64
CA ARG A 20 31.40 -6.32 -63.96
C ARG A 20 32.37 -6.35 -62.76
N ARG A 21 33.08 -7.46 -62.50
CA ARG A 21 34.22 -8.11 -63.20
C ARG A 21 35.55 -7.34 -63.17
N ARG A 22 36.53 -7.93 -62.50
CA ARG A 22 37.89 -8.36 -62.97
C ARG A 22 38.45 -9.29 -61.87
N ALA A 23 38.51 -10.62 -62.03
CA ALA A 23 39.52 -11.44 -62.74
C ALA A 23 40.95 -11.14 -62.24
N GLY A 24 41.75 -12.05 -61.68
CA GLY A 24 41.71 -13.51 -61.45
C GLY A 24 42.97 -13.88 -60.61
N PRO A 25 43.61 -15.05 -60.77
CA PRO A 25 43.06 -16.40 -60.67
C PRO A 25 43.93 -17.35 -59.80
N GLY A 26 43.28 -18.40 -59.29
CA GLY A 26 43.88 -19.74 -59.16
C GLY A 26 44.22 -20.17 -57.73
N ARG A 27 44.06 -21.44 -57.35
CA ARG A 27 43.57 -22.63 -58.07
C ARG A 27 43.38 -23.71 -56.99
N ARG A 28 42.26 -24.45 -57.12
CA ARG A 28 42.07 -25.86 -56.69
C ARG A 28 42.11 -26.09 -55.16
N GLY A 29 41.10 -26.65 -54.51
CA GLY A 29 40.07 -27.56 -55.01
C GLY A 29 40.14 -28.86 -54.23
N ALA A 30 39.16 -28.99 -53.32
CA ALA A 30 38.42 -30.21 -53.05
C ALA A 30 39.06 -31.34 -52.21
N ARG A 31 38.27 -31.69 -51.19
CA ARG A 31 37.98 -33.06 -50.69
C ARG A 31 39.09 -33.71 -49.88
N ARG A 32 38.81 -34.58 -48.91
CA ARG A 32 37.64 -34.95 -48.09
C ARG A 32 38.26 -35.97 -47.14
N ARG A 33 38.04 -35.78 -45.84
CA ARG A 33 37.73 -36.80 -44.81
C ARG A 33 38.63 -38.05 -44.71
N ARG A 34 38.96 -38.33 -43.44
CA ARG A 34 39.49 -39.56 -42.84
C ARG A 34 41.00 -39.68 -42.95
N ALA A 35 41.73 -40.17 -41.98
CA ALA A 35 41.54 -40.52 -40.57
C ALA A 35 42.92 -41.04 -40.16
N ALA A 36 43.25 -40.95 -38.88
CA ALA A 36 44.29 -41.75 -38.23
C ALA A 36 45.73 -41.60 -38.79
N LEU A 37 46.56 -40.83 -38.07
CA LEU A 37 48.04 -40.91 -37.94
C LEU A 37 48.59 -39.49 -37.82
N GLY A 38 48.73 -39.00 -36.59
CA GLY A 38 49.36 -37.68 -36.38
C GLY A 38 49.24 -37.09 -34.97
N LEU A 39 48.99 -37.89 -33.93
CA LEU A 39 48.88 -37.40 -32.55
C LEU A 39 50.07 -37.80 -31.65
N LEU A 40 51.25 -38.08 -32.24
CA LEU A 40 52.44 -38.50 -31.49
C LEU A 40 53.73 -37.76 -31.89
N ALA A 41 53.64 -36.68 -32.67
CA ALA A 41 54.80 -35.88 -33.10
C ALA A 41 54.68 -34.37 -32.81
N ALA A 42 53.69 -33.94 -32.02
CA ALA A 42 53.53 -32.55 -31.59
C ALA A 42 53.85 -32.32 -30.10
N LEU A 43 54.17 -33.38 -29.34
CA LEU A 43 54.58 -33.27 -27.93
C LEU A 43 56.10 -33.27 -27.70
N THR A 44 56.90 -33.41 -28.77
CA THR A 44 58.37 -33.52 -28.69
C THR A 44 59.12 -32.34 -29.34
N ALA A 45 58.42 -31.28 -29.78
CA ALA A 45 59.03 -30.09 -30.40
C ALA A 45 58.80 -28.77 -29.66
N ALA A 46 58.22 -28.78 -28.45
CA ALA A 46 58.08 -27.60 -27.59
C ALA A 46 58.94 -27.69 -26.30
N LEU A 47 59.86 -28.65 -26.23
CA LEU A 47 60.68 -28.98 -25.05
C LEU A 47 62.18 -28.67 -25.23
N THR A 48 62.58 -27.91 -26.26
CA THR A 48 64.01 -27.64 -26.55
C THR A 48 64.38 -26.17 -26.76
N LEU A 49 63.56 -25.20 -26.36
CA LEU A 49 63.88 -23.77 -26.57
C LEU A 49 63.59 -22.81 -25.41
N HIS A 50 63.40 -23.31 -24.19
CA HIS A 50 63.48 -22.48 -22.98
C HIS A 50 64.42 -23.16 -22.00
N GLY A 51 65.55 -22.50 -21.73
CA GLY A 51 66.57 -22.96 -20.78
C GLY A 51 66.03 -23.14 -19.36
N PRO A 52 66.87 -23.57 -18.40
CA PRO A 52 66.43 -23.68 -17.02
C PRO A 52 65.83 -22.33 -16.59
N LEU A 53 64.53 -22.33 -16.28
CA LEU A 53 63.88 -21.24 -15.58
C LEU A 53 64.45 -21.23 -14.15
N THR A 54 65.65 -20.67 -14.03
CA THR A 54 66.18 -20.19 -12.77
C THR A 54 65.19 -19.16 -12.24
N PRO A 55 64.73 -19.26 -10.98
CA PRO A 55 64.00 -18.17 -10.37
C PRO A 55 64.87 -16.91 -10.45
N GLN A 56 64.44 -15.92 -11.24
CA GLN A 56 65.00 -14.59 -11.18
C GLN A 56 64.55 -14.01 -9.85
N LEU A 57 65.40 -14.15 -8.84
CA LEU A 57 65.41 -13.29 -7.68
C LEU A 57 65.52 -11.86 -8.22
N THR A 58 64.45 -11.09 -8.12
CA THR A 58 64.53 -9.66 -8.31
C THR A 58 65.44 -9.11 -7.21
N ASP A 59 66.55 -8.49 -7.61
CA ASP A 59 67.43 -7.71 -6.74
C ASP A 59 66.67 -6.49 -6.19
N ALA A 60 65.88 -6.73 -5.16
CA ALA A 60 65.54 -5.77 -4.13
C ALA A 60 66.05 -6.32 -2.79
N ALA A 61 67.31 -6.76 -2.77
CA ALA A 61 68.02 -7.03 -1.54
C ALA A 61 68.53 -5.69 -1.00
N TRP A 62 67.85 -5.17 0.02
CA TRP A 62 68.54 -4.40 1.04
C TRP A 62 69.53 -5.38 1.69
N THR A 63 70.80 -5.30 1.34
CA THR A 63 71.83 -6.04 2.07
C THR A 63 72.11 -5.30 3.37
N ASP A 64 71.26 -5.54 4.37
CA ASP A 64 71.74 -5.51 5.75
C ASP A 64 72.09 -6.96 6.13
N ARG A 65 73.36 -7.20 6.45
CA ARG A 65 73.84 -8.50 6.93
C ARG A 65 73.66 -8.55 8.43
N GLU A 66 72.42 -8.65 8.88
CA GLU A 66 72.13 -9.09 10.22
C GLU A 66 71.87 -10.61 10.18
N TYR A 67 72.83 -11.38 10.70
CA TYR A 67 72.68 -12.83 10.84
C TYR A 67 71.64 -13.11 11.93
N LEU A 68 70.38 -13.24 11.55
CA LEU A 68 69.36 -13.85 12.40
C LEU A 68 69.66 -15.34 12.52
N THR A 69 70.17 -15.78 13.67
CA THR A 69 70.34 -17.20 14.03
C THR A 69 69.01 -17.86 14.43
N GLY A 70 67.88 -17.31 14.00
CA GLY A 70 66.55 -17.86 14.24
C GLY A 70 66.10 -18.72 13.06
N THR A 71 65.37 -19.80 13.34
CA THR A 71 64.72 -20.64 12.34
C THR A 71 63.85 -19.77 11.43
N LEU A 72 64.30 -19.52 10.20
CA LEU A 72 63.46 -18.93 9.15
C LEU A 72 62.44 -19.99 8.72
N GLY A 73 61.35 -20.08 9.47
CA GLY A 73 60.18 -20.84 9.06
C GLY A 73 59.50 -20.12 7.91
N THR A 74 59.45 -20.72 6.73
CA THR A 74 58.42 -20.39 5.75
C THR A 74 57.09 -20.83 6.34
N ARG A 75 56.35 -19.93 7.01
CA ARG A 75 54.95 -20.22 7.40
C ARG A 75 54.19 -20.52 6.11
N SER A 76 53.84 -21.79 5.90
CA SER A 76 53.27 -22.26 4.64
C SER A 76 51.84 -21.75 4.42
N THR A 77 51.17 -21.26 5.47
CA THR A 77 49.84 -20.65 5.38
C THR A 77 49.63 -19.61 6.48
N TRP A 78 49.11 -18.44 6.11
CA TRP A 78 48.79 -17.36 7.06
C TRP A 78 47.38 -17.48 7.65
N CYS A 79 46.74 -18.65 7.51
CA CYS A 79 45.42 -18.93 8.08
C CYS A 79 45.49 -19.98 9.21
N ASP A 80 46.67 -20.22 9.79
CA ASP A 80 46.81 -21.23 10.83
C ASP A 80 46.03 -20.84 12.09
N THR A 81 45.61 -21.84 12.86
CA THR A 81 44.95 -21.63 14.14
C THR A 81 45.87 -20.91 15.11
N GLY A 82 45.36 -19.90 15.81
CA GLY A 82 46.10 -19.15 16.82
C GLY A 82 46.63 -17.79 16.35
N LEU A 83 46.56 -17.51 15.05
CA LEU A 83 47.18 -16.31 14.47
C LEU A 83 46.34 -15.04 14.59
N TYR A 84 45.05 -15.16 14.92
CA TYR A 84 44.15 -14.02 14.98
C TYR A 84 43.40 -13.97 16.30
N ARG A 85 43.30 -12.75 16.84
CA ARG A 85 42.23 -12.35 17.74
C ARG A 85 41.08 -11.81 16.92
N THR A 86 39.89 -12.34 17.14
CA THR A 86 38.71 -12.05 16.33
C THR A 86 37.46 -11.89 17.16
N THR A 87 36.53 -11.05 16.73
CA THR A 87 35.24 -10.84 17.40
C THR A 87 34.09 -10.91 16.40
N ALA A 88 33.04 -11.67 16.72
CA ALA A 88 31.77 -11.67 16.01
C ALA A 88 30.70 -10.99 16.85
N ARG A 89 29.76 -10.30 16.22
CA ARG A 89 28.64 -9.62 16.87
C ARG A 89 27.32 -9.89 16.15
N GLY A 90 26.28 -10.20 16.93
CA GLY A 90 24.88 -10.17 16.50
C GLY A 90 24.07 -9.30 17.45
N GLN A 91 23.16 -8.49 16.94
CA GLN A 91 22.27 -7.68 17.77
C GLN A 91 20.92 -7.50 17.09
N LEU A 92 19.87 -8.02 17.72
CA LEU A 92 18.53 -8.01 17.11
C LEU A 92 17.90 -6.63 17.10
N PHE A 93 18.08 -5.88 18.18
CA PHE A 93 17.44 -4.59 18.35
C PHE A 93 18.32 -3.64 19.17
N ALA A 94 18.42 -2.42 18.68
CA ALA A 94 19.02 -1.29 19.37
C ALA A 94 18.27 -0.01 18.99
N GLY A 95 18.33 1.01 19.84
CA GLY A 95 17.80 2.31 19.50
C GLY A 95 17.97 3.33 20.61
N THR A 96 17.62 4.56 20.28
CA THR A 96 17.56 5.68 21.21
C THR A 96 16.42 6.60 20.79
N VAL A 97 15.76 7.19 21.79
CA VAL A 97 14.71 8.18 21.63
C VAL A 97 15.12 9.40 22.47
N GLY A 98 14.94 10.60 21.92
CA GLY A 98 15.36 11.84 22.59
C GLY A 98 16.86 12.11 22.54
N SER A 99 17.36 13.00 23.41
CA SER A 99 18.76 13.47 23.47
C SER A 99 19.65 12.64 24.40
N GLY A 100 19.15 11.52 24.93
CA GLY A 100 19.93 10.62 25.78
C GLY A 100 20.93 9.78 24.97
N SER A 101 22.15 9.67 25.48
CA SER A 101 23.26 8.96 24.82
C SER A 101 23.29 7.45 25.08
N THR A 102 22.33 6.90 25.84
CA THR A 102 22.32 5.48 26.18
C THR A 102 21.53 4.70 25.15
N ASP A 103 22.25 3.95 24.32
CA ASP A 103 21.66 2.94 23.44
C ASP A 103 20.82 1.97 24.28
N SER A 104 19.51 2.00 24.06
CA SER A 104 18.55 1.07 24.61
C SER A 104 18.37 -0.11 23.66
N GLY A 105 17.94 -1.25 24.18
CA GLY A 105 17.63 -2.42 23.36
C GLY A 105 18.08 -3.72 24.00
N VAL A 106 18.27 -4.74 23.15
CA VAL A 106 18.68 -6.06 23.61
C VAL A 106 20.20 -6.14 23.59
N ALA A 107 20.77 -6.70 24.65
CA ALA A 107 22.21 -6.94 24.73
C ALA A 107 22.69 -7.75 23.50
N PRO A 108 23.78 -7.33 22.84
CA PRO A 108 24.31 -8.04 21.70
C PRO A 108 24.99 -9.34 22.15
N LEU A 109 24.90 -10.37 21.32
CA LEU A 109 25.78 -11.53 21.38
C LEU A 109 27.13 -11.11 20.81
N ARG A 110 28.18 -11.22 21.61
CA ARG A 110 29.56 -11.10 21.16
C ARG A 110 30.28 -12.41 21.40
N VAL A 111 30.97 -12.90 20.38
CA VAL A 111 31.84 -14.07 20.47
C VAL A 111 33.26 -13.60 20.19
N THR A 112 34.15 -13.75 21.17
CA THR A 112 35.54 -13.31 21.05
C THR A 112 36.44 -14.51 21.12
N GLN A 113 37.37 -14.61 20.18
CA GLN A 113 38.43 -15.60 20.16
C GLN A 113 39.76 -14.86 20.31
N THR A 114 40.52 -15.19 21.34
CA THR A 114 41.77 -14.51 21.71
C THR A 114 43.02 -15.09 21.04
N GLY A 115 42.84 -16.10 20.19
CA GLY A 115 43.90 -16.89 19.56
C GLY A 115 43.91 -18.32 20.12
N SER A 116 43.77 -18.44 21.44
CA SER A 116 43.80 -19.72 22.16
C SER A 116 42.50 -20.09 22.88
N ALA A 117 41.59 -19.14 23.10
CA ALA A 117 40.35 -19.36 23.83
C ALA A 117 39.20 -18.57 23.22
N VAL A 118 38.02 -19.20 23.15
CA VAL A 118 36.77 -18.56 22.75
C VAL A 118 35.91 -18.25 23.97
N SER A 119 35.26 -17.09 23.96
CA SER A 119 34.27 -16.70 24.96
C SER A 119 33.07 -16.04 24.28
N ALA A 120 31.91 -16.09 24.94
CA ALA A 120 30.70 -15.45 24.47
C ALA A 120 30.06 -14.60 25.57
N THR A 121 29.55 -13.43 25.20
CA THR A 121 28.71 -12.59 26.06
C THR A 121 27.36 -12.35 25.37
N PRO A 122 26.22 -12.46 26.08
CA PRO A 122 26.09 -12.73 27.50
C PRO A 122 26.50 -14.16 27.88
N ALA A 123 26.86 -14.39 29.15
CA ALA A 123 27.34 -15.69 29.65
C ALA A 123 26.32 -16.84 29.49
N GLY A 124 25.04 -16.52 29.27
CA GLY A 124 23.97 -17.48 28.97
C GLY A 124 23.88 -17.91 27.50
N ALA A 125 24.80 -17.49 26.63
CA ALA A 125 24.84 -17.94 25.24
C ALA A 125 25.20 -19.44 25.14
N THR A 126 24.51 -20.15 24.26
CA THR A 126 24.68 -21.60 24.08
C THR A 126 25.67 -21.88 22.96
N GLY A 127 26.69 -22.71 23.24
CA GLY A 127 27.62 -23.17 22.21
C GLY A 127 26.96 -24.14 21.24
N THR A 128 27.11 -23.90 19.93
CA THR A 128 26.61 -24.78 18.86
C THR A 128 27.74 -25.50 18.12
N ALA A 129 28.96 -24.97 18.20
CA ALA A 129 30.19 -25.56 17.68
C ALA A 129 31.42 -25.01 18.46
N PRO A 130 32.64 -25.55 18.29
CA PRO A 130 33.83 -25.17 19.08
C PRO A 130 34.18 -23.67 19.09
N ASN A 131 33.71 -22.90 18.11
CA ASN A 131 33.93 -21.45 18.00
C ASN A 131 32.63 -20.70 17.68
N ALA A 132 31.46 -21.28 17.96
CA ALA A 132 30.17 -20.71 17.57
C ALA A 132 29.14 -20.77 18.69
N PHE A 133 28.39 -19.69 18.85
CA PHE A 133 27.40 -19.52 19.90
C PHE A 133 26.11 -18.92 19.34
N VAL A 134 25.01 -19.23 20.02
CA VAL A 134 23.70 -18.63 19.78
C VAL A 134 23.11 -18.05 21.06
N SER A 135 22.31 -17.00 20.92
CA SER A 135 21.54 -16.40 22.01
C SER A 135 20.16 -16.02 21.49
N PRO A 136 19.19 -16.95 21.52
CA PRO A 136 17.80 -16.65 21.20
C PRO A 136 17.26 -15.52 22.09
N VAL A 137 16.50 -14.59 21.49
CA VAL A 137 15.93 -13.44 22.18
C VAL A 137 14.47 -13.71 22.45
N SER A 138 14.07 -13.68 23.72
CA SER A 138 12.67 -13.80 24.11
C SER A 138 11.90 -12.51 23.83
N ALA A 139 10.58 -12.63 23.65
CA ALA A 139 9.70 -11.47 23.59
C ALA A 139 9.83 -10.59 24.85
N SER A 140 10.01 -11.19 26.04
CA SER A 140 10.21 -10.43 27.29
C SER A 140 11.49 -9.60 27.29
N ALA A 141 12.59 -10.12 26.74
CA ALA A 141 13.85 -9.36 26.62
C ALA A 141 13.71 -8.20 25.63
N LEU A 142 12.98 -8.40 24.53
CA LEU A 142 12.66 -7.33 23.58
C LEU A 142 11.81 -6.23 24.22
N GLN A 143 10.76 -6.62 24.97
CA GLN A 143 9.90 -5.64 25.65
C GLN A 143 10.62 -4.90 26.77
N ALA A 144 11.50 -5.56 27.51
CA ALA A 144 12.36 -4.91 28.50
C ALA A 144 13.32 -3.90 27.84
N GLY A 145 13.90 -4.26 26.68
CA GLY A 145 14.77 -3.38 25.91
C GLY A 145 14.05 -2.19 25.26
N SER A 146 12.74 -2.27 25.02
CA SER A 146 11.93 -1.16 24.50
C SER A 146 11.29 -0.28 25.58
N ALA A 147 11.19 -0.75 26.82
CA ALA A 147 10.57 0.02 27.90
C ALA A 147 11.27 1.37 28.15
N THR A 148 12.55 1.48 27.81
CA THR A 148 13.35 2.70 27.92
C THR A 148 13.19 3.65 26.73
N LEU A 149 12.39 3.29 25.71
CA LEU A 149 12.16 4.06 24.48
C LEU A 149 10.78 4.73 24.45
N GLU A 150 10.21 5.07 25.61
CA GLU A 150 8.97 5.87 25.74
C GLU A 150 7.77 5.35 24.90
N SER A 151 7.65 4.03 24.72
CA SER A 151 6.62 3.38 23.86
C SER A 151 6.79 3.57 22.35
N ALA A 152 7.95 4.06 21.88
CA ALA A 152 8.21 4.22 20.44
C ALA A 152 8.24 2.91 19.65
N VAL A 153 8.42 1.78 20.33
CA VAL A 153 8.37 0.46 19.71
C VAL A 153 7.64 -0.54 20.61
N THR A 154 6.85 -1.41 20.01
CA THR A 154 6.22 -2.56 20.66
C THR A 154 6.52 -3.81 19.85
N PHE A 155 7.00 -4.88 20.49
CA PHE A 155 7.30 -6.13 19.80
C PHE A 155 6.10 -7.07 19.74
N GLY A 156 5.98 -7.79 18.63
CA GLY A 156 5.03 -8.89 18.48
C GLY A 156 5.47 -10.14 19.25
N ALA A 157 4.67 -11.20 19.15
CA ALA A 157 5.10 -12.52 19.61
C ALA A 157 6.18 -13.05 18.65
N VAL A 158 7.43 -13.11 19.13
CA VAL A 158 8.56 -13.63 18.35
C VAL A 158 8.89 -15.06 18.72
N THR A 159 9.30 -15.85 17.73
CA THR A 159 9.85 -17.19 17.95
C THR A 159 11.38 -17.17 17.92
N PRO A 160 12.06 -18.17 18.51
CA PRO A 160 13.52 -18.31 18.39
C PRO A 160 14.02 -18.36 16.94
N ALA A 161 13.21 -18.85 16.00
CA ALA A 161 13.55 -18.88 14.58
C ALA A 161 13.55 -17.50 13.91
N GLN A 162 12.93 -16.49 14.53
CA GLN A 162 12.80 -15.13 14.00
C GLN A 162 13.65 -14.11 14.79
N ALA A 163 13.96 -14.45 16.03
CA ALA A 163 14.65 -13.60 16.98
C ALA A 163 15.86 -14.34 17.56
N ASN A 164 16.85 -14.61 16.72
CA ASN A 164 18.11 -15.23 17.14
C ASN A 164 19.28 -14.25 17.04
N GLN A 165 20.34 -14.54 17.79
CA GLN A 165 21.63 -13.90 17.63
C GLN A 165 22.67 -15.01 17.51
N TYR A 166 23.56 -14.88 16.53
CA TYR A 166 24.60 -15.85 16.22
C TYR A 166 25.96 -15.16 16.16
N GLY A 167 26.99 -15.84 16.63
CA GLY A 167 28.37 -15.43 16.44
C GLY A 167 29.28 -16.63 16.29
N SER A 168 30.23 -16.55 15.38
CA SER A 168 31.36 -17.47 15.31
C SER A 168 32.66 -16.70 15.08
N ALA A 169 33.68 -16.99 15.88
CA ALA A 169 34.95 -16.31 15.82
C ALA A 169 36.07 -17.35 15.93
N ALA A 170 36.85 -17.53 14.86
CA ALA A 170 37.93 -18.50 14.80
C ALA A 170 39.30 -17.83 14.80
N SER A 171 40.29 -18.49 15.41
CA SER A 171 41.66 -17.97 15.52
C SER A 171 42.44 -18.01 14.20
N THR A 172 41.81 -18.50 13.13
CA THR A 172 42.31 -18.47 11.74
C THR A 172 42.01 -17.15 11.03
N GLY A 173 41.21 -16.26 11.64
CA GLY A 173 40.77 -15.01 11.02
C GLY A 173 39.37 -15.07 10.38
N LEU A 174 38.70 -16.23 10.40
CA LEU A 174 37.32 -16.38 9.93
C LEU A 174 36.32 -16.03 11.03
N VAL A 175 35.40 -15.13 10.70
CA VAL A 175 34.42 -14.57 11.64
C VAL A 175 33.07 -14.40 10.98
N THR A 176 32.01 -14.79 11.66
CA THR A 176 30.63 -14.57 11.22
C THR A 176 29.77 -14.06 12.36
N GLY A 177 29.16 -12.89 12.19
CA GLY A 177 28.08 -12.38 13.04
C GLY A 177 26.73 -12.55 12.34
N GLY A 178 25.67 -12.79 13.11
CA GLY A 178 24.32 -12.92 12.57
C GLY A 178 23.23 -12.52 13.56
N SER A 179 22.11 -12.01 13.07
CA SER A 179 20.96 -11.66 13.91
C SER A 179 19.63 -11.75 13.16
N GLY A 180 18.53 -11.98 13.89
CA GLY A 180 17.17 -12.08 13.36
C GLY A 180 16.80 -13.50 13.01
N ALA A 181 16.17 -13.69 11.85
CA ALA A 181 15.84 -15.00 11.30
C ALA A 181 17.08 -15.68 10.71
N VAL A 182 18.02 -16.01 11.60
CA VAL A 182 19.27 -16.73 11.31
C VAL A 182 19.26 -18.08 12.02
N SER A 183 19.70 -19.11 11.29
CA SER A 183 19.85 -20.46 11.84
C SER A 183 20.96 -20.53 12.90
N ASN A 184 21.02 -21.64 13.63
CA ASN A 184 22.08 -21.91 14.60
C ASN A 184 23.47 -22.12 13.97
N ALA A 185 23.56 -22.11 12.64
CA ALA A 185 24.79 -22.14 11.86
C ALA A 185 25.15 -20.76 11.25
N GLY A 186 24.42 -19.70 11.60
CA GLY A 186 24.65 -18.35 11.05
C GLY A 186 24.18 -18.19 9.61
N VAL A 187 23.41 -19.13 9.08
CA VAL A 187 22.83 -19.04 7.73
C VAL A 187 21.53 -18.25 7.80
N LEU A 188 21.42 -17.24 6.94
CA LEU A 188 20.21 -16.47 6.71
C LEU A 188 19.24 -17.32 5.88
N ASP A 189 18.04 -17.55 6.39
CA ASP A 189 17.04 -18.33 5.66
C ASP A 189 16.39 -17.46 4.58
N ALA A 190 16.83 -17.60 3.33
CA ALA A 190 16.32 -16.83 2.21
C ALA A 190 14.81 -17.03 1.96
N ALA A 191 14.24 -18.20 2.32
CA ALA A 191 12.81 -18.46 2.16
C ALA A 191 11.98 -17.61 3.14
N THR A 192 12.49 -17.39 4.35
CA THR A 192 11.85 -16.53 5.36
C THR A 192 11.90 -15.03 5.03
N GLN A 193 12.73 -14.63 4.07
CA GLN A 193 12.93 -13.21 3.72
C GLN A 193 12.21 -12.79 2.44
N SER A 194 11.47 -13.70 1.82
CA SER A 194 10.65 -13.41 0.63
C SER A 194 9.55 -12.40 0.97
N ALA A 195 9.28 -11.46 0.05
CA ALA A 195 8.14 -10.55 0.22
C ALA A 195 6.84 -11.34 0.30
N GLY A 196 6.00 -11.05 1.31
CA GLY A 196 4.72 -11.73 1.49
C GLY A 196 4.82 -13.15 2.05
N SER A 197 5.91 -13.50 2.74
CA SER A 197 6.16 -14.84 3.33
C SER A 197 5.12 -15.32 4.36
N GLY A 198 4.11 -14.52 4.70
CA GLY A 198 3.10 -14.83 5.72
C GLY A 198 3.67 -14.90 7.14
N LEU A 199 4.93 -14.51 7.33
CA LEU A 199 5.55 -14.44 8.65
C LEU A 199 4.98 -13.27 9.45
N PRO A 200 4.82 -13.42 10.78
CA PRO A 200 4.30 -12.38 11.63
C PRO A 200 5.21 -11.16 11.68
N ASP A 201 4.61 -10.02 12.00
CA ASP A 201 5.30 -8.74 12.21
C ASP A 201 6.26 -8.83 13.40
N LEU A 202 7.47 -8.30 13.24
CA LEU A 202 8.47 -8.28 14.31
C LEU A 202 8.12 -7.25 15.38
N ALA A 203 7.81 -6.04 14.93
CA ALA A 203 7.57 -4.90 15.79
C ALA A 203 6.61 -3.91 15.15
N THR A 204 6.02 -3.07 15.99
CA THR A 204 5.27 -1.88 15.60
C THR A 204 6.04 -0.67 16.13
N VAL A 205 6.51 0.19 15.24
CA VAL A 205 7.20 1.44 15.58
C VAL A 205 6.21 2.59 15.50
N ASP A 206 5.97 3.29 16.60
CA ASP A 206 5.19 4.53 16.59
C ASP A 206 6.07 5.71 16.15
N LEU A 207 5.85 6.17 14.92
CA LEU A 207 6.63 7.26 14.34
C LEU A 207 6.38 8.59 15.04
N ARG A 208 5.28 8.73 15.79
CA ARG A 208 4.96 9.95 16.56
C ARG A 208 5.74 10.05 17.86
N ALA A 209 6.11 8.91 18.43
CA ALA A 209 7.00 8.86 19.58
C ALA A 209 8.47 9.00 19.15
N LEU A 210 8.82 8.46 17.96
CA LEU A 210 10.16 8.60 17.39
C LEU A 210 10.45 10.04 16.91
N VAL A 211 9.45 10.74 16.38
CA VAL A 211 9.55 12.10 15.86
C VAL A 211 8.86 13.07 16.80
N THR A 212 9.57 14.09 17.29
CA THR A 212 8.97 15.12 18.17
C THR A 212 7.68 15.71 17.56
N PRO A 213 6.62 15.96 18.34
CA PRO A 213 5.35 16.48 17.82
C PRO A 213 5.50 17.73 16.95
N ALA A 214 6.35 18.68 17.35
CA ALA A 214 6.62 19.90 16.60
C ALA A 214 7.18 19.63 15.19
N LEU A 215 8.09 18.65 15.06
CA LEU A 215 8.66 18.25 13.78
C LEU A 215 7.61 17.57 12.91
N LEU A 216 6.81 16.69 13.50
CA LEU A 216 5.71 16.02 12.79
C LEU A 216 4.69 17.04 12.27
N THR A 217 4.28 18.01 13.10
CA THR A 217 3.40 19.10 12.67
C THR A 217 4.04 20.00 11.62
N SER A 218 5.34 20.30 11.73
CA SER A 218 6.03 21.13 10.74
C SER A 218 6.16 20.46 9.37
N ALA A 219 6.33 19.13 9.35
CA ALA A 219 6.42 18.36 8.12
C ALA A 219 5.05 18.10 7.52
N LEU A 220 4.10 17.57 8.31
CA LEU A 220 2.79 17.13 7.83
C LEU A 220 1.77 18.28 7.69
N GLY A 221 2.01 19.41 8.33
CA GLY A 221 1.02 20.46 8.55
C GLY A 221 0.05 20.13 9.69
N ALA A 222 -0.63 21.15 10.22
CA ALA A 222 -1.51 21.01 11.38
C ALA A 222 -2.67 20.03 11.14
N THR A 223 -3.34 20.12 9.99
CA THR A 223 -4.51 19.29 9.67
C THR A 223 -4.18 17.81 9.62
N ALA A 224 -3.13 17.42 8.88
CA ALA A 224 -2.75 16.01 8.78
C ALA A 224 -2.19 15.47 10.10
N ALA A 225 -1.43 16.27 10.85
CA ALA A 225 -0.92 15.88 12.16
C ALA A 225 -2.06 15.64 13.19
N THR A 226 -3.13 16.44 13.16
CA THR A 226 -4.32 16.23 14.01
C THR A 226 -5.15 15.03 13.56
N ASP A 227 -5.21 14.77 12.26
CA ASP A 227 -5.99 13.65 11.70
C ASP A 227 -5.40 12.28 12.08
N VAL A 228 -4.06 12.15 12.11
CA VAL A 228 -3.37 10.89 12.43
C VAL A 228 -3.18 10.64 13.93
N THR A 229 -3.99 11.27 14.78
CA THR A 229 -3.92 11.15 16.25
C THR A 229 -4.24 9.74 16.77
N GLY A 230 -4.85 8.87 15.95
CA GLY A 230 -5.05 7.45 16.26
C GLY A 230 -3.77 6.59 16.13
N GLY A 231 -2.76 7.09 15.42
CA GLY A 231 -1.45 6.46 15.28
C GLY A 231 -0.86 6.57 13.87
N LEU A 232 0.45 6.71 13.80
CA LEU A 232 1.26 6.66 12.58
C LEU A 232 2.41 5.70 12.84
N ARG A 233 2.39 4.54 12.18
CA ARG A 233 3.21 3.40 12.57
C ARG A 233 3.97 2.83 11.39
N LEU A 234 5.20 2.41 11.63
CA LEU A 234 5.98 1.61 10.69
C LEU A 234 6.16 0.21 11.28
N ILE A 235 5.76 -0.80 10.52
CA ILE A 235 5.67 -2.18 10.97
C ILE A 235 6.63 -3.01 10.13
N PRO A 236 7.86 -3.27 10.61
CA PRO A 236 8.73 -4.24 10.00
C PRO A 236 8.23 -5.68 10.23
N GLY A 237 8.30 -6.48 9.17
CA GLY A 237 8.24 -7.93 9.25
C GLY A 237 9.48 -8.50 9.94
N THR A 238 9.68 -9.80 9.80
CA THR A 238 10.93 -10.44 10.23
C THR A 238 12.13 -9.82 9.53
N VAL A 239 13.20 -9.61 10.30
CA VAL A 239 14.48 -9.13 9.77
C VAL A 239 15.55 -10.20 9.95
N ALA A 240 16.59 -10.17 9.12
CA ALA A 240 17.83 -10.88 9.38
C ALA A 240 19.02 -10.14 8.81
N SER A 241 20.18 -10.34 9.42
CA SER A 241 21.45 -9.92 8.83
C SER A 241 22.55 -10.90 9.19
N THR A 242 23.53 -10.98 8.30
CA THR A 242 24.74 -11.78 8.48
C THR A 242 25.92 -11.03 7.89
N THR A 243 27.03 -11.02 8.61
CA THR A 243 28.30 -10.51 8.12
C THR A 243 29.36 -11.55 8.38
N THR A 244 30.04 -11.98 7.32
CA THR A 244 31.19 -12.87 7.40
C THR A 244 32.41 -12.13 6.91
N ARG A 245 33.51 -12.24 7.66
CA ARG A 245 34.82 -11.75 7.27
C ARG A 245 35.83 -12.87 7.42
N ASP A 246 36.54 -13.16 6.35
CA ASP A 246 37.78 -13.93 6.38
C ASP A 246 38.90 -12.91 6.30
N ALA A 247 39.73 -12.78 7.35
CA ALA A 247 40.88 -11.86 7.35
C ALA A 247 42.21 -12.59 7.16
N CYS A 248 42.17 -13.84 6.69
CA CYS A 248 43.40 -14.51 6.31
C CYS A 248 44.13 -13.67 5.23
N ILE A 249 45.46 -13.52 5.35
CA ILE A 249 46.29 -12.62 4.52
C ILE A 249 46.15 -12.87 3.01
N SER A 250 45.72 -14.07 2.57
CA SER A 250 45.46 -14.39 1.16
C SER A 250 43.99 -14.26 0.72
N ARG A 251 43.08 -13.96 1.65
CA ARG A 251 41.62 -13.96 1.46
C ARG A 251 40.91 -12.93 2.35
N ASP A 252 41.43 -11.69 2.48
CA ASP A 252 40.70 -10.62 3.19
C ASP A 252 39.42 -10.27 2.42
N THR A 253 38.33 -10.94 2.78
CA THR A 253 37.06 -10.89 2.08
C THR A 253 35.96 -10.67 3.11
N THR A 254 35.01 -9.81 2.75
CA THR A 254 33.84 -9.53 3.59
C THR A 254 32.59 -9.74 2.77
N THR A 255 31.68 -10.58 3.27
CA THR A 255 30.36 -10.81 2.69
C THR A 255 29.30 -10.36 3.67
N ARG A 256 28.38 -9.51 3.21
CA ARG A 256 27.25 -8.98 3.98
C ARG A 256 25.96 -9.39 3.31
N ALA A 257 25.01 -9.89 4.09
CA ALA A 257 23.66 -10.18 3.63
C ALA A 257 22.65 -9.66 4.65
N TYR A 258 21.50 -9.25 4.13
CA TYR A 258 20.38 -8.78 4.94
C TYR A 258 19.06 -9.30 4.35
N GLY A 259 18.02 -9.30 5.17
CA GLY A 259 16.67 -9.68 4.81
C GLY A 259 15.65 -8.90 5.62
N VAL A 260 14.58 -8.47 4.96
CA VAL A 260 13.38 -7.89 5.56
C VAL A 260 12.18 -8.47 4.82
N SER A 261 11.35 -9.26 5.50
CA SER A 261 10.22 -9.97 4.87
C SER A 261 9.03 -9.08 4.52
N GLY A 262 8.93 -7.91 5.16
CA GLY A 262 7.88 -6.92 4.89
C GLY A 262 8.18 -5.60 5.57
N LEU A 263 7.63 -4.52 5.01
CA LEU A 263 7.69 -3.19 5.61
C LEU A 263 6.39 -2.45 5.30
N ARG A 264 5.61 -2.17 6.34
CA ARG A 264 4.27 -1.61 6.20
C ARG A 264 4.15 -0.31 6.97
N LEU A 265 3.64 0.71 6.32
CA LEU A 265 3.24 1.97 6.94
C LEU A 265 1.74 1.92 7.24
N GLU A 266 1.34 2.21 8.46
CA GLU A 266 -0.05 2.34 8.87
C GLU A 266 -0.34 3.72 9.42
N ALA A 267 -1.49 4.28 9.06
CA ALA A 267 -1.99 5.54 9.61
C ALA A 267 -3.48 5.42 9.93
N ASP A 268 -3.85 5.73 11.16
CA ASP A 268 -5.26 5.81 11.58
C ASP A 268 -5.75 7.26 11.37
N SER A 269 -6.64 7.45 10.40
CA SER A 269 -7.15 8.75 9.93
C SER A 269 -8.62 8.93 10.34
N THR A 270 -8.91 10.04 11.03
CA THR A 270 -10.29 10.41 11.37
C THR A 270 -11.10 10.83 10.14
N ALA A 271 -10.46 11.47 9.16
CA ALA A 271 -11.05 11.85 7.88
C ALA A 271 -11.43 10.61 7.07
N LEU A 272 -10.57 9.57 7.06
CA LEU A 272 -10.89 8.30 6.40
C LEU A 272 -12.08 7.60 7.07
N ARG A 273 -12.12 7.58 8.41
CA ARG A 273 -13.27 7.05 9.17
C ARG A 273 -14.56 7.83 8.89
N ALA A 274 -14.44 9.15 8.73
CA ALA A 274 -15.56 10.02 8.43
C ALA A 274 -16.22 9.70 7.07
N VAL A 275 -15.49 9.12 6.11
CA VAL A 275 -16.07 8.69 4.82
C VAL A 275 -17.22 7.69 5.02
N ALA A 276 -17.02 6.67 5.87
CA ALA A 276 -18.06 5.66 6.13
C ALA A 276 -19.25 6.24 6.93
N THR A 277 -18.96 7.05 7.95
CA THR A 277 -20.02 7.64 8.79
C THR A 277 -20.85 8.66 8.00
N GLN A 278 -20.20 9.50 7.18
CA GLN A 278 -20.88 10.48 6.33
C GLN A 278 -21.65 9.83 5.19
N THR A 279 -21.18 8.71 4.64
CA THR A 279 -21.96 7.92 3.66
C THR A 279 -23.24 7.37 4.30
N THR A 280 -23.16 6.86 5.53
CA THR A 280 -24.32 6.37 6.27
C THR A 280 -25.29 7.51 6.63
N ALA A 281 -24.76 8.65 7.07
CA ALA A 281 -25.55 9.86 7.37
C ALA A 281 -26.25 10.40 6.11
N ALA A 282 -25.55 10.45 4.97
CA ALA A 282 -26.10 10.85 3.68
C ALA A 282 -27.24 9.92 3.23
N ALA A 283 -27.05 8.60 3.33
CA ALA A 283 -28.10 7.63 3.00
C ALA A 283 -29.32 7.76 3.92
N THR A 284 -29.09 7.99 5.21
CA THR A 284 -30.16 8.22 6.21
C THR A 284 -30.88 9.54 5.96
N ALA A 285 -30.16 10.60 5.61
CA ALA A 285 -30.73 11.89 5.27
C ALA A 285 -31.63 11.79 4.02
N ILE A 286 -31.19 11.07 2.98
CA ILE A 286 -32.05 10.78 1.82
C ILE A 286 -33.30 10.02 2.27
N GLN A 287 -33.15 8.96 3.06
CA GLN A 287 -34.28 8.16 3.53
C GLN A 287 -35.27 9.03 4.30
N ASN A 288 -34.79 9.90 5.19
CA ASN A 288 -35.62 10.81 5.97
C ASN A 288 -36.29 11.88 5.10
N SER A 289 -35.61 12.40 4.08
CA SER A 289 -36.23 13.32 3.11
C SER A 289 -37.35 12.66 2.30
N LEU A 290 -37.21 11.35 1.99
CA LEU A 290 -38.24 10.58 1.30
C LEU A 290 -39.43 10.27 2.21
N THR A 291 -39.21 9.95 3.49
CA THR A 291 -40.28 9.61 4.44
C THR A 291 -41.01 10.83 4.98
N SER A 292 -40.30 11.96 5.19
CA SER A 292 -40.89 13.19 5.75
C SER A 292 -41.72 13.99 4.74
N GLY A 293 -41.58 13.74 3.44
CA GLY A 293 -42.50 14.16 2.37
C GLY A 293 -42.71 15.68 2.15
N GLY A 294 -42.37 16.55 3.09
CA GLY A 294 -42.89 17.93 3.16
C GLY A 294 -42.41 18.86 2.04
N ALA A 295 -41.14 18.77 1.62
CA ALA A 295 -40.61 19.59 0.52
C ALA A 295 -41.05 19.06 -0.87
N VAL A 296 -41.15 17.74 -1.02
CA VAL A 296 -41.69 17.12 -2.24
C VAL A 296 -43.18 17.45 -2.37
N ALA A 297 -43.90 17.51 -1.24
CA ALA A 297 -45.33 17.78 -1.18
C ALA A 297 -45.72 19.16 -1.70
N SER A 298 -45.04 20.23 -1.26
CA SER A 298 -45.39 21.60 -1.64
C SER A 298 -45.11 21.90 -3.11
N GLY A 299 -43.95 21.49 -3.64
CA GLY A 299 -43.59 21.67 -5.05
C GLY A 299 -44.46 20.84 -6.00
N THR A 300 -44.78 19.60 -5.62
CA THR A 300 -45.65 18.72 -6.44
C THR A 300 -47.09 19.20 -6.45
N ALA A 301 -47.63 19.64 -5.31
CA ALA A 301 -48.96 20.22 -5.25
C ALA A 301 -49.08 21.44 -6.17
N ALA A 302 -48.09 22.34 -6.17
CA ALA A 302 -48.07 23.51 -7.07
C ALA A 302 -48.02 23.13 -8.57
N ASN A 303 -47.22 22.12 -8.93
CA ASN A 303 -47.12 21.65 -10.31
C ASN A 303 -48.39 20.92 -10.78
N VAL A 304 -48.95 20.05 -9.95
CA VAL A 304 -50.22 19.36 -10.23
C VAL A 304 -51.35 20.38 -10.35
N ASN A 305 -51.41 21.37 -9.46
CA ASN A 305 -52.36 22.48 -9.55
C ASN A 305 -52.24 23.24 -10.87
N THR A 306 -51.04 23.40 -11.41
CA THR A 306 -50.81 24.05 -12.71
C THR A 306 -51.39 23.23 -13.87
N VAL A 307 -51.28 21.90 -13.82
CA VAL A 307 -51.92 21.00 -14.81
C VAL A 307 -53.43 21.09 -14.72
N PHE A 308 -53.99 21.06 -13.50
CA PHE A 308 -55.44 21.22 -13.30
C PHE A 308 -55.94 22.56 -13.86
N ARG A 309 -55.23 23.68 -13.59
CA ARG A 309 -55.56 24.99 -14.15
C ARG A 309 -55.56 24.99 -15.68
N THR A 310 -54.47 24.52 -16.27
CA THR A 310 -54.30 24.47 -17.75
C THR A 310 -55.44 23.68 -18.42
N ARG A 311 -55.87 22.58 -17.80
CA ARG A 311 -56.94 21.71 -18.34
C ARG A 311 -58.34 22.26 -18.07
N GLN A 312 -58.57 23.03 -17.02
CA GLN A 312 -59.83 23.76 -16.79
C GLN A 312 -59.99 24.90 -17.78
N ASP A 313 -58.92 25.65 -18.04
CA ASP A 313 -58.90 26.73 -19.04
C ASP A 313 -59.26 26.19 -20.44
N LEU A 314 -58.73 25.02 -20.82
CA LEU A 314 -59.05 24.33 -22.08
C LEU A 314 -60.52 23.89 -22.20
N LEU A 315 -61.23 23.73 -21.08
CA LEU A 315 -62.64 23.31 -21.04
C LEU A 315 -63.61 24.50 -20.90
N ASN A 316 -63.13 25.76 -20.93
CA ASN A 316 -63.94 26.97 -20.74
C ASN A 316 -64.81 26.97 -19.46
N LEU A 317 -64.41 26.20 -18.45
CA LEU A 317 -65.06 26.14 -17.14
C LEU A 317 -64.40 27.19 -16.23
N LEU A 318 -65.03 28.35 -16.09
CA LEU A 318 -64.49 29.59 -15.47
C LEU A 318 -63.76 29.46 -14.11
N THR A 319 -62.75 30.34 -14.00
CA THR A 319 -61.90 30.83 -12.88
C THR A 319 -61.22 29.79 -11.99
N PRO A 320 -59.87 29.71 -11.98
CA PRO A 320 -59.15 28.70 -11.21
C PRO A 320 -59.24 28.97 -9.71
N GLY A 321 -59.89 28.07 -8.97
CA GLY A 321 -59.84 28.08 -7.51
C GLY A 321 -58.48 27.62 -6.97
N THR A 322 -58.14 28.06 -5.75
CA THR A 322 -56.94 27.59 -5.05
C THR A 322 -57.15 26.17 -4.56
N SER A 323 -56.51 25.21 -5.20
CA SER A 323 -56.53 23.82 -4.77
C SER A 323 -55.46 23.58 -3.71
N THR A 324 -55.89 23.22 -2.50
CA THR A 324 -55.00 22.75 -1.44
C THR A 324 -54.94 21.24 -1.51
N GLY A 325 -53.73 20.68 -1.39
CA GLY A 325 -53.54 19.25 -1.49
C GLY A 325 -52.43 18.72 -0.61
N THR A 326 -52.60 17.49 -0.15
CA THR A 326 -51.61 16.71 0.58
C THR A 326 -50.99 15.69 -0.37
N LEU A 327 -49.66 15.67 -0.42
CA LEU A 327 -48.91 14.66 -1.14
C LEU A 327 -48.43 13.59 -0.15
N THR A 328 -48.70 12.33 -0.47
CA THR A 328 -48.11 11.19 0.21
C THR A 328 -47.22 10.45 -0.77
N LEU A 329 -45.92 10.45 -0.52
CA LEU A 329 -44.96 9.63 -1.24
C LEU A 329 -44.67 8.38 -0.40
N SER A 330 -45.04 7.21 -0.91
CA SER A 330 -44.66 5.94 -0.32
C SER A 330 -43.62 5.28 -1.22
N LEU A 331 -42.38 5.19 -0.74
CA LEU A 331 -41.33 4.40 -1.38
C LEU A 331 -41.01 3.18 -0.54
N ALA A 332 -41.06 2.01 -1.16
CA ALA A 332 -40.41 0.81 -0.62
C ALA A 332 -38.90 0.85 -0.96
N VAL A 333 -38.19 1.86 -0.45
CA VAL A 333 -36.73 1.97 -0.57
C VAL A 333 -36.08 1.96 0.80
N ASN A 334 -34.95 1.29 0.89
CA ASN A 334 -34.06 1.32 2.04
C ASN A 334 -32.68 1.77 1.56
N VAL A 335 -32.48 3.10 1.48
CA VAL A 335 -31.23 3.69 1.01
C VAL A 335 -30.04 3.33 1.93
N PRO A 336 -30.19 3.29 3.28
CA PRO A 336 -29.13 2.80 4.15
C PRO A 336 -28.67 1.38 3.84
N ALA A 337 -29.60 0.45 3.56
CA ALA A 337 -29.25 -0.92 3.20
C ALA A 337 -28.48 -1.01 1.87
N ALA A 338 -28.75 -0.11 0.91
CA ALA A 338 -28.07 -0.08 -0.37
C ALA A 338 -26.57 0.27 -0.28
N VAL A 339 -26.17 1.05 0.74
CA VAL A 339 -24.77 1.44 0.95
C VAL A 339 -24.06 0.65 2.05
N ALA A 340 -24.79 -0.17 2.83
CA ALA A 340 -24.24 -0.88 3.98
C ALA A 340 -23.05 -1.79 3.65
N GLY A 341 -23.06 -2.44 2.47
CA GLY A 341 -21.93 -3.26 2.01
C GLY A 341 -20.68 -2.45 1.66
N LEU A 342 -20.83 -1.17 1.32
CA LEU A 342 -19.73 -0.29 0.90
C LEU A 342 -19.04 0.38 2.09
N THR A 343 -19.76 0.68 3.17
CA THR A 343 -19.19 1.39 4.33
C THR A 343 -18.30 0.51 5.21
N GLY A 344 -18.44 -0.82 5.12
CA GLY A 344 -17.62 -1.79 5.85
C GLY A 344 -16.40 -2.32 5.10
N GLN A 345 -16.19 -1.93 3.84
CA GLN A 345 -15.17 -2.56 3.00
C GLN A 345 -13.78 -1.96 3.18
N THR A 346 -12.75 -2.78 2.91
CA THR A 346 -11.38 -2.32 2.71
C THR A 346 -11.15 -2.07 1.21
N LEU A 347 -10.93 -0.81 0.83
CA LEU A 347 -10.59 -0.45 -0.54
C LEU A 347 -9.18 -0.96 -0.87
N GLY A 348 -8.97 -1.44 -2.10
CA GLY A 348 -7.66 -1.90 -2.56
C GLY A 348 -7.18 -3.21 -1.93
N ALA A 349 -8.09 -4.02 -1.37
CA ALA A 349 -7.75 -5.30 -0.75
C ALA A 349 -6.86 -6.18 -1.66
N GLY A 350 -5.77 -6.70 -1.11
CA GLY A 350 -4.76 -7.47 -1.85
C GLY A 350 -3.75 -6.64 -2.64
N GLY A 351 -3.94 -5.32 -2.70
CA GLY A 351 -2.98 -4.37 -3.26
C GLY A 351 -2.02 -3.79 -2.22
N PRO A 352 -1.01 -3.03 -2.69
CA PRO A 352 0.00 -2.40 -1.83
C PRO A 352 -0.53 -1.21 -1.03
N VAL A 353 -1.68 -0.62 -1.41
CA VAL A 353 -2.34 0.43 -0.64
C VAL A 353 -3.76 -0.01 -0.34
N GLN A 354 -4.10 -0.03 0.95
CA GLN A 354 -5.39 -0.47 1.45
C GLN A 354 -5.98 0.60 2.36
N LEU A 355 -7.29 0.85 2.21
CA LEU A 355 -8.02 1.82 3.00
C LEU A 355 -9.22 1.15 3.66
N ASN A 356 -9.14 0.90 4.96
CA ASN A 356 -10.25 0.37 5.73
C ASN A 356 -11.13 1.52 6.20
N LEU A 357 -12.32 1.64 5.60
CA LEU A 357 -13.25 2.74 5.88
C LEU A 357 -13.92 2.61 7.26
N ALA A 358 -14.10 1.38 7.75
CA ALA A 358 -14.74 1.12 9.04
C ALA A 358 -13.84 1.52 10.21
N THR A 359 -12.56 1.16 10.16
CA THR A 359 -11.59 1.53 11.21
C THR A 359 -10.97 2.91 10.97
N GLY A 360 -10.99 3.40 9.73
CA GLY A 360 -10.26 4.60 9.32
C GLY A 360 -8.76 4.36 9.14
N ARG A 361 -8.33 3.10 8.94
CA ARG A 361 -6.92 2.77 8.80
C ARG A 361 -6.49 2.76 7.34
N MET A 362 -5.44 3.51 7.03
CA MET A 362 -4.65 3.37 5.82
C MET A 362 -3.48 2.42 6.08
N THR A 363 -3.25 1.53 5.14
CA THR A 363 -2.13 0.59 5.15
C THR A 363 -1.39 0.69 3.81
N VAL A 364 -0.08 0.89 3.86
CA VAL A 364 0.80 0.98 2.70
C VAL A 364 1.92 -0.05 2.86
N ASP A 365 1.98 -1.03 1.97
CA ASP A 365 3.08 -1.98 1.87
C ASP A 365 4.23 -1.34 1.09
N VAL A 366 5.17 -0.75 1.83
CA VAL A 366 6.35 -0.08 1.29
C VAL A 366 7.25 -1.08 0.55
N ALA A 367 7.31 -2.33 1.02
CA ALA A 367 8.09 -3.37 0.37
C ALA A 367 7.50 -3.70 -1.01
N ALA A 368 6.19 -3.94 -1.09
CA ALA A 368 5.52 -4.24 -2.36
C ALA A 368 5.57 -3.08 -3.36
N LEU A 369 5.56 -1.82 -2.89
CA LEU A 369 5.74 -0.64 -3.75
C LEU A 369 7.18 -0.47 -4.25
N THR A 370 8.16 -1.05 -3.55
CA THR A 370 9.57 -1.03 -3.99
C THR A 370 9.81 -2.13 -5.04
N SER A 371 9.38 -3.35 -4.75
CA SER A 371 9.39 -4.48 -5.66
C SER A 371 8.37 -5.52 -5.23
N SER A 372 7.52 -5.97 -6.15
CA SER A 372 6.47 -6.96 -5.86
C SER A 372 7.01 -8.37 -5.55
N THR A 373 8.25 -8.67 -5.94
CA THR A 373 8.87 -10.01 -5.75
C THR A 373 9.97 -10.01 -4.70
N ALA A 374 10.83 -8.99 -4.72
CA ALA A 374 11.98 -8.89 -3.81
C ALA A 374 11.70 -8.02 -2.58
N GLY A 375 10.62 -7.24 -2.59
CA GLY A 375 10.36 -6.25 -1.54
C GLY A 375 11.46 -5.21 -1.47
N VAL A 376 12.07 -5.08 -0.28
CA VAL A 376 13.22 -4.20 -0.02
C VAL A 376 14.58 -4.93 -0.04
N ASN A 377 14.59 -6.21 -0.43
CA ASN A 377 15.81 -7.03 -0.44
C ASN A 377 16.58 -6.89 -1.76
N GLY A 378 17.92 -6.99 -1.68
CA GLY A 378 18.80 -6.84 -2.84
C GLY A 378 19.07 -5.39 -3.26
N LEU A 379 18.63 -4.41 -2.48
CA LEU A 379 18.93 -2.99 -2.68
C LEU A 379 20.38 -2.67 -2.30
N ALA A 380 20.92 -1.61 -2.91
CA ALA A 380 22.28 -1.15 -2.64
C ALA A 380 22.47 -0.77 -1.15
N PRO A 381 23.72 -0.75 -0.65
CA PRO A 381 23.99 -0.31 0.71
C PRO A 381 23.40 1.08 1.01
N ASN A 382 22.90 1.28 2.24
CA ASN A 382 22.33 2.53 2.74
C ASN A 382 21.14 3.07 1.91
N THR A 383 20.32 2.20 1.32
CA THR A 383 19.17 2.61 0.49
C THR A 383 18.00 3.08 1.35
N GLU A 384 17.50 4.29 1.07
CA GLU A 384 16.26 4.83 1.65
C GLU A 384 15.04 4.22 0.96
N VAL A 385 14.07 3.73 1.74
CA VAL A 385 12.84 3.10 1.22
C VAL A 385 11.59 3.97 1.41
N LEU A 386 11.65 4.96 2.31
CA LEU A 386 10.61 6.01 2.40
C LEU A 386 10.97 7.18 1.48
N THR A 387 11.03 6.92 0.18
CA THR A 387 11.35 7.95 -0.82
C THR A 387 10.11 8.71 -1.25
N ALA A 388 10.31 9.93 -1.77
CA ALA A 388 9.24 10.73 -2.37
C ALA A 388 8.53 9.99 -3.52
N ALA A 389 9.27 9.19 -4.31
CA ALA A 389 8.70 8.42 -5.41
C ALA A 389 7.75 7.32 -4.92
N ILE A 390 8.17 6.53 -3.92
CA ILE A 390 7.35 5.45 -3.34
C ILE A 390 6.11 6.04 -2.66
N MET A 391 6.27 7.11 -1.89
CA MET A 391 5.13 7.77 -1.23
C MET A 391 4.20 8.47 -2.22
N SER A 392 4.71 9.01 -3.33
CA SER A 392 3.88 9.57 -4.41
C SER A 392 3.07 8.48 -5.12
N ALA A 393 3.64 7.30 -5.37
CA ALA A 393 2.91 6.16 -5.90
C ALA A 393 1.78 5.70 -4.96
N ALA A 394 2.04 5.68 -3.65
CA ALA A 394 1.01 5.43 -2.65
C ALA A 394 -0.09 6.49 -2.67
N ALA A 395 0.27 7.78 -2.74
CA ALA A 395 -0.66 8.91 -2.80
C ALA A 395 -1.52 8.88 -4.09
N GLY A 396 -0.96 8.44 -5.21
CA GLY A 396 -1.68 8.20 -6.46
C GLY A 396 -2.72 7.08 -6.33
N SER A 397 -2.40 6.02 -5.60
CA SER A 397 -3.34 4.93 -5.30
C SER A 397 -4.51 5.43 -4.45
N VAL A 398 -4.25 6.24 -3.42
CA VAL A 398 -5.30 6.92 -2.62
C VAL A 398 -6.18 7.80 -3.52
N GLY A 399 -5.56 8.57 -4.42
CA GLY A 399 -6.26 9.41 -5.40
C GLY A 399 -7.10 8.66 -6.42
N THR A 400 -6.96 7.34 -6.51
CA THR A 400 -7.78 6.47 -7.38
C THR A 400 -8.86 5.74 -6.58
N LEU A 401 -8.49 5.17 -5.43
CA LEU A 401 -9.39 4.35 -4.60
C LEU A 401 -10.57 5.14 -4.03
N LEU A 402 -10.33 6.34 -3.50
CA LEU A 402 -11.37 7.15 -2.86
C LEU A 402 -12.41 7.71 -3.87
N PRO A 403 -12.02 8.24 -5.05
CA PRO A 403 -12.99 8.61 -6.08
C PRO A 403 -13.76 7.42 -6.68
N ALA A 404 -13.14 6.25 -6.80
CA ALA A 404 -13.83 5.03 -7.21
C ALA A 404 -14.90 4.62 -6.18
N TYR A 405 -14.56 4.71 -4.88
CA TYR A 405 -15.52 4.51 -3.80
C TYR A 405 -16.69 5.50 -3.86
N GLN A 406 -16.40 6.80 -4.02
CA GLN A 406 -17.42 7.83 -4.18
C GLN A 406 -18.40 7.47 -5.32
N SER A 407 -17.86 7.10 -6.48
CA SER A 407 -18.66 6.71 -7.64
C SER A 407 -19.54 5.49 -7.36
N ALA A 408 -19.00 4.49 -6.66
CA ALA A 408 -19.75 3.29 -6.26
C ALA A 408 -20.89 3.61 -5.28
N VAL A 409 -20.67 4.48 -4.30
CA VAL A 409 -21.71 4.94 -3.35
C VAL A 409 -22.83 5.68 -4.09
N LEU A 410 -22.48 6.63 -4.95
CA LEU A 410 -23.46 7.41 -5.72
C LEU A 410 -24.25 6.51 -6.68
N ALA A 411 -23.58 5.52 -7.29
CA ALA A 411 -24.24 4.52 -8.14
C ALA A 411 -25.19 3.61 -7.35
N ALA A 412 -24.79 3.16 -6.16
CA ALA A 412 -25.63 2.32 -5.30
C ALA A 412 -26.88 3.06 -4.83
N ILE A 413 -26.73 4.31 -4.39
CA ILE A 413 -27.86 5.19 -4.03
C ILE A 413 -28.77 5.42 -5.24
N SER A 414 -28.20 5.81 -6.39
CA SER A 414 -28.99 6.06 -7.60
C SER A 414 -29.73 4.81 -8.05
N THR A 415 -29.09 3.63 -7.99
CA THR A 415 -29.73 2.35 -8.33
C THR A 415 -30.89 2.06 -7.39
N ALA A 416 -30.67 2.13 -6.07
CA ALA A 416 -31.72 1.86 -5.08
C ALA A 416 -32.95 2.75 -5.28
N LEU A 417 -32.75 4.05 -5.55
CA LEU A 417 -33.83 4.98 -5.84
C LEU A 417 -34.54 4.64 -7.15
N ASN A 418 -33.79 4.38 -8.22
CA ASN A 418 -34.34 4.19 -9.56
C ASN A 418 -35.06 2.85 -9.77
N THR A 419 -34.71 1.81 -9.00
CA THR A 419 -35.35 0.49 -9.09
C THR A 419 -36.52 0.31 -8.13
N SER A 420 -36.59 1.11 -7.05
CA SER A 420 -37.71 1.01 -6.10
C SER A 420 -39.01 1.50 -6.72
N VAL A 421 -40.08 0.75 -6.42
CA VAL A 421 -41.45 1.16 -6.75
C VAL A 421 -41.85 2.30 -5.80
N ALA A 422 -42.27 3.40 -6.41
CA ALA A 422 -42.84 4.56 -5.76
C ALA A 422 -44.35 4.57 -6.01
N THR A 423 -45.11 4.66 -4.93
CA THR A 423 -46.52 5.01 -4.99
C THR A 423 -46.65 6.45 -4.52
N LEU A 424 -47.04 7.32 -5.44
CA LEU A 424 -47.34 8.70 -5.15
C LEU A 424 -48.84 8.89 -5.11
N ARG A 425 -49.34 9.56 -4.08
CA ARG A 425 -50.73 10.00 -4.00
C ARG A 425 -50.79 11.50 -3.78
N VAL A 426 -51.48 12.20 -4.66
CA VAL A 426 -51.80 13.62 -4.54
C VAL A 426 -53.28 13.72 -4.24
N ASP A 427 -53.64 14.05 -3.00
CA ASP A 427 -55.01 14.40 -2.67
C ASP A 427 -55.14 15.91 -2.75
N THR A 428 -56.04 16.41 -3.59
CA THR A 428 -56.27 17.85 -3.81
C THR A 428 -57.76 18.14 -3.77
N THR A 429 -58.15 19.37 -3.48
CA THR A 429 -59.53 19.83 -3.68
C THR A 429 -59.60 20.64 -4.97
N VAL A 430 -60.55 20.31 -5.84
CA VAL A 430 -60.77 21.05 -7.08
C VAL A 430 -62.02 21.90 -6.90
N SER A 431 -61.89 23.23 -7.06
CA SER A 431 -63.07 24.10 -7.09
C SER A 431 -63.68 24.07 -8.48
N LEU A 432 -64.97 23.75 -8.56
CA LEU A 432 -65.77 23.85 -9.76
C LEU A 432 -66.53 25.18 -9.67
N LEU A 433 -66.44 26.02 -10.71
CA LEU A 433 -67.18 27.29 -10.91
C LEU A 433 -66.56 28.58 -10.34
N GLY A 434 -65.28 28.61 -9.96
CA GLY A 434 -64.56 29.86 -9.60
C GLY A 434 -65.07 30.66 -8.38
N LEU A 435 -66.20 30.24 -7.79
CA LEU A 435 -66.86 30.90 -6.66
C LEU A 435 -66.59 30.22 -5.31
N GLY A 436 -65.74 29.17 -5.26
CA GLY A 436 -65.49 28.40 -4.05
C GLY A 436 -66.69 27.59 -3.53
N LEU A 437 -67.82 27.60 -4.26
CA LEU A 437 -69.11 27.02 -3.85
C LEU A 437 -69.17 25.49 -3.97
N VAL A 438 -68.32 24.88 -4.81
CA VAL A 438 -68.23 23.43 -4.97
C VAL A 438 -66.77 23.03 -4.98
N THR A 439 -66.36 22.26 -3.97
CA THR A 439 -65.02 21.67 -3.88
C THR A 439 -65.13 20.16 -3.90
N GLU A 440 -64.49 19.52 -4.87
CA GLU A 440 -64.46 18.06 -4.98
C GLU A 440 -63.08 17.52 -4.60
N PRO A 441 -62.99 16.56 -3.66
CA PRO A 441 -61.74 15.90 -3.35
C PRO A 441 -61.32 15.05 -4.56
N THR A 442 -60.16 15.32 -5.11
CA THR A 442 -59.55 14.60 -6.22
C THR A 442 -58.26 13.96 -5.76
N SER A 443 -58.11 12.67 -6.00
CA SER A 443 -56.91 11.91 -5.72
C SER A 443 -56.25 11.44 -7.02
N VAL A 444 -55.00 11.82 -7.23
CA VAL A 444 -54.16 11.29 -8.31
C VAL A 444 -53.16 10.33 -7.69
N THR A 445 -53.18 9.08 -8.11
CA THR A 445 -52.21 8.08 -7.69
C THR A 445 -51.32 7.69 -8.86
N TYR A 446 -50.01 7.74 -8.69
CA TYR A 446 -49.05 7.14 -9.60
C TYR A 446 -48.39 5.94 -8.92
N THR A 447 -48.27 4.82 -9.63
CA THR A 447 -47.52 3.65 -9.19
C THR A 447 -46.55 3.23 -10.28
N GLY A 448 -45.26 3.19 -9.96
CA GLY A 448 -44.18 2.82 -10.87
C GLY A 448 -42.82 3.09 -10.25
N THR A 449 -41.73 2.84 -10.96
CA THR A 449 -40.40 3.17 -10.41
C THR A 449 -40.10 4.67 -10.54
N LEU A 450 -39.16 5.18 -9.72
CA LEU A 450 -38.69 6.56 -9.88
C LEU A 450 -38.05 6.80 -11.25
N ASN A 451 -37.41 5.78 -11.84
CA ASN A 451 -36.83 5.91 -13.17
C ASN A 451 -37.91 6.06 -14.26
N GLN A 452 -39.00 5.28 -14.17
CA GLN A 452 -40.15 5.42 -15.08
C GLN A 452 -40.82 6.78 -14.94
N LEU A 453 -40.96 7.26 -13.70
CA LEU A 453 -41.54 8.57 -13.40
C LEU A 453 -40.67 9.68 -14.01
N ARG A 454 -39.36 9.65 -13.78
CA ARG A 454 -38.40 10.62 -14.33
C ARG A 454 -38.34 10.60 -15.85
N ALA A 455 -38.33 9.41 -16.46
CA ALA A 455 -38.36 9.26 -17.91
C ALA A 455 -39.71 9.68 -18.53
N GLN A 456 -40.73 9.97 -17.70
CA GLN A 456 -42.10 10.25 -18.10
C GLN A 456 -42.69 9.12 -18.96
N GLN A 457 -42.17 7.90 -18.79
CA GLN A 457 -42.51 6.72 -19.58
C GLN A 457 -42.76 5.52 -18.67
N GLY A 458 -43.88 4.84 -18.90
CA GLY A 458 -44.33 3.74 -18.05
C GLY A 458 -45.08 4.21 -16.80
N GLY A 459 -45.17 3.31 -15.81
CA GLY A 459 -45.99 3.46 -14.61
C GLY A 459 -47.50 3.53 -14.89
N THR A 460 -48.31 3.37 -13.84
CA THR A 460 -49.78 3.47 -13.91
C THR A 460 -50.24 4.73 -13.17
N VAL A 461 -51.04 5.57 -13.83
CA VAL A 461 -51.71 6.72 -13.22
C VAL A 461 -53.18 6.39 -13.03
N GLY A 462 -53.67 6.46 -11.79
CA GLY A 462 -55.08 6.43 -11.47
C GLY A 462 -55.55 7.81 -11.03
N VAL A 463 -56.69 8.27 -11.55
CA VAL A 463 -57.35 9.49 -11.06
C VAL A 463 -58.71 9.10 -10.48
N SER A 464 -58.92 9.44 -9.21
CA SER A 464 -60.20 9.34 -8.53
C SER A 464 -60.71 10.74 -8.23
N VAL A 465 -61.92 11.06 -8.67
CA VAL A 465 -62.60 12.30 -8.29
C VAL A 465 -63.75 11.89 -7.40
N GLY A 466 -63.67 12.28 -6.13
CA GLY A 466 -64.75 12.12 -5.18
C GLY A 466 -66.02 12.77 -5.72
N VAL A 467 -67.15 12.17 -5.36
CA VAL A 467 -68.47 12.71 -5.67
C VAL A 467 -69.09 13.10 -4.34
N ASN A 468 -68.78 14.31 -3.88
CA ASN A 468 -69.65 14.90 -2.87
C ASN A 468 -71.05 15.06 -3.48
N ASN A 469 -72.10 15.09 -2.64
CA ASN A 469 -73.50 15.24 -3.08
C ASN A 469 -73.75 16.47 -3.98
N ALA A 470 -72.77 17.37 -4.16
CA ALA A 470 -72.80 18.51 -5.07
C ALA A 470 -72.71 18.13 -6.57
N CYS A 471 -72.07 17.02 -6.98
CA CYS A 471 -72.11 16.54 -8.38
C CYS A 471 -73.48 15.90 -8.75
N GLY A 472 -74.41 15.75 -7.79
CA GLY A 472 -75.68 15.03 -7.96
C GLY A 472 -76.81 15.80 -8.65
N LEU A 473 -76.75 17.15 -8.71
CA LEU A 473 -77.90 17.94 -9.20
C LEU A 473 -77.63 18.91 -10.37
N VAL A 474 -76.41 19.45 -10.55
CA VAL A 474 -76.17 20.51 -11.57
C VAL A 474 -74.86 20.34 -12.37
N THR A 475 -73.87 19.60 -11.86
CA THR A 475 -72.49 19.61 -12.40
C THR A 475 -71.98 18.25 -12.91
N THR A 476 -72.85 17.23 -13.06
CA THR A 476 -72.46 15.86 -13.43
C THR A 476 -71.69 15.81 -14.75
N ALA A 477 -72.05 16.63 -15.74
CA ALA A 477 -71.35 16.74 -17.02
C ALA A 477 -69.94 17.37 -16.88
N ALA A 478 -69.78 18.39 -16.03
CA ALA A 478 -68.49 19.02 -15.76
C ALA A 478 -67.56 18.11 -14.95
N CYS A 479 -68.08 17.47 -13.88
CA CYS A 479 -67.35 16.48 -13.08
C CYS A 479 -66.88 15.30 -13.98
N THR A 480 -67.76 14.82 -14.88
CA THR A 480 -67.43 13.75 -15.82
C THR A 480 -66.43 14.18 -16.89
N SER A 481 -66.54 15.40 -17.42
CA SER A 481 -65.62 15.93 -18.44
C SER A 481 -64.20 16.13 -17.88
N ILE A 482 -64.07 16.66 -16.66
CA ILE A 482 -62.78 16.80 -15.98
C ILE A 482 -62.19 15.41 -15.70
N ARG A 483 -63.00 14.48 -15.18
CA ARG A 483 -62.57 13.09 -14.94
C ARG A 483 -62.09 12.42 -16.23
N ASN A 484 -62.82 12.55 -17.33
CA ASN A 484 -62.45 11.97 -18.63
C ASN A 484 -61.21 12.65 -19.23
N SER A 485 -61.07 13.97 -19.08
CA SER A 485 -59.90 14.72 -19.52
C SER A 485 -58.63 14.29 -18.79
N LEU A 486 -58.69 14.15 -17.46
CA LEU A 486 -57.58 13.69 -16.63
C LEU A 486 -57.26 12.20 -16.82
N ASN A 487 -58.29 11.37 -17.07
CA ASN A 487 -58.11 9.96 -17.39
C ASN A 487 -57.68 9.72 -18.84
N SER A 488 -57.74 10.72 -19.72
CA SER A 488 -57.23 10.61 -21.09
C SER A 488 -55.72 10.37 -21.10
N ALA A 489 -55.20 9.77 -22.17
CA ALA A 489 -53.75 9.54 -22.33
C ALA A 489 -52.93 10.85 -22.20
N SER A 490 -53.47 11.97 -22.69
CA SER A 490 -52.83 13.29 -22.60
C SER A 490 -52.87 13.87 -21.18
N GLY A 491 -53.98 13.73 -20.45
CA GLY A 491 -54.10 14.18 -19.07
C GLY A 491 -53.19 13.39 -18.13
N GLN A 492 -53.09 12.07 -18.33
CA GLN A 492 -52.14 11.23 -17.60
C GLN A 492 -50.68 11.54 -17.94
N ALA A 493 -50.38 11.97 -19.17
CA ALA A 493 -49.03 12.40 -19.55
C ALA A 493 -48.64 13.72 -18.85
N ASP A 494 -49.52 14.72 -18.83
CA ASP A 494 -49.27 15.99 -18.14
C ASP A 494 -49.13 15.81 -16.62
N LEU A 495 -49.99 15.00 -16.01
CA LEU A 495 -49.90 14.68 -14.58
C LEU A 495 -48.59 13.96 -14.26
N ARG A 496 -48.16 13.02 -15.10
CA ARG A 496 -46.84 12.38 -14.98
C ARG A 496 -45.72 13.40 -15.07
N ALA A 497 -45.75 14.31 -16.05
CA ALA A 497 -44.72 15.33 -16.21
C ALA A 497 -44.65 16.29 -15.01
N ALA A 498 -45.79 16.77 -14.51
CA ALA A 498 -45.84 17.68 -13.36
C ALA A 498 -45.28 17.03 -12.08
N VAL A 499 -45.66 15.78 -11.83
CA VAL A 499 -45.13 14.98 -10.75
C VAL A 499 -43.63 14.74 -10.93
N ALA A 500 -43.22 14.28 -12.12
CA ALA A 500 -41.84 13.97 -12.43
C ALA A 500 -40.93 15.18 -12.24
N ASN A 501 -41.35 16.36 -12.69
CA ASN A 501 -40.59 17.60 -12.56
C ASN A 501 -40.40 18.01 -11.10
N ALA A 502 -41.46 17.95 -10.28
CA ALA A 502 -41.39 18.29 -8.85
C ALA A 502 -40.49 17.31 -8.06
N LEU A 503 -40.61 16.03 -8.38
CA LEU A 503 -39.87 14.99 -7.69
C LEU A 503 -38.38 14.99 -8.10
N THR A 504 -38.11 15.27 -9.39
CA THR A 504 -36.75 15.37 -9.92
C THR A 504 -36.01 16.57 -9.32
N SER A 505 -36.64 17.75 -9.26
CA SER A 505 -36.01 18.94 -8.67
C SER A 505 -35.74 18.80 -7.18
N THR A 506 -36.58 18.05 -6.45
CA THR A 506 -36.46 17.91 -4.99
C THR A 506 -35.46 16.83 -4.58
N ILE A 507 -35.44 15.69 -5.27
CA ILE A 507 -34.57 14.55 -4.92
C ILE A 507 -33.20 14.70 -5.56
N TYR A 508 -33.14 15.03 -6.85
CA TYR A 508 -31.91 15.06 -7.63
C TYR A 508 -31.34 16.47 -7.73
N GLY A 509 -32.20 17.48 -7.85
CA GLY A 509 -31.79 18.83 -8.26
C GLY A 509 -31.97 19.01 -9.77
N THR A 510 -31.91 20.26 -10.24
CA THR A 510 -32.14 20.56 -11.66
C THR A 510 -30.99 20.03 -12.52
N GLY A 511 -31.28 19.11 -13.44
CA GLY A 511 -30.32 18.61 -14.43
C GLY A 511 -29.35 17.53 -13.96
N THR A 512 -29.55 16.96 -12.76
CA THR A 512 -28.68 15.91 -12.21
C THR A 512 -29.40 14.56 -12.15
N THR A 513 -28.63 13.47 -12.12
CA THR A 513 -29.14 12.09 -11.96
C THR A 513 -28.79 11.48 -10.59
N THR A 514 -28.20 12.28 -9.71
CA THR A 514 -27.65 11.88 -8.41
C THR A 514 -28.28 12.73 -7.30
N PRO A 515 -28.68 12.16 -6.16
CA PRO A 515 -29.32 12.94 -5.11
C PRO A 515 -28.41 14.01 -4.50
N MET A 516 -28.86 15.27 -4.52
CA MET A 516 -28.08 16.44 -4.07
C MET A 516 -27.59 16.36 -2.62
N PRO A 517 -28.41 15.98 -1.62
CA PRO A 517 -27.98 15.95 -0.22
C PRO A 517 -26.84 14.95 0.04
N ALA A 518 -26.87 13.79 -0.64
CA ALA A 518 -25.83 12.78 -0.47
C ALA A 518 -24.57 13.08 -1.25
N GLN A 519 -24.71 13.66 -2.45
CA GLN A 519 -23.55 14.02 -3.26
C GLN A 519 -22.65 15.00 -2.52
N GLY A 520 -23.20 16.08 -1.93
CA GLY A 520 -22.42 17.07 -1.21
C GLY A 520 -21.64 16.49 -0.01
N GLN A 521 -22.31 15.69 0.83
CA GLN A 521 -21.69 15.12 2.03
C GLN A 521 -20.63 14.06 1.71
N VAL A 522 -20.91 13.14 0.79
CA VAL A 522 -19.96 12.08 0.42
C VAL A 522 -18.76 12.68 -0.31
N VAL A 523 -18.97 13.61 -1.24
CA VAL A 523 -17.88 14.29 -1.97
C VAL A 523 -16.99 15.06 -1.01
N ALA A 524 -17.56 15.80 -0.06
CA ALA A 524 -16.78 16.56 0.93
C ALA A 524 -15.94 15.63 1.83
N ALA A 525 -16.54 14.54 2.33
CA ALA A 525 -15.83 13.57 3.17
C ALA A 525 -14.69 12.88 2.41
N VAL A 526 -14.95 12.44 1.18
CA VAL A 526 -13.95 11.81 0.31
C VAL A 526 -12.82 12.78 -0.03
N SER A 527 -13.14 14.02 -0.39
CA SER A 527 -12.13 15.04 -0.72
C SER A 527 -11.25 15.38 0.48
N ALA A 528 -11.85 15.49 1.67
CA ALA A 528 -11.10 15.74 2.91
C ALA A 528 -10.16 14.57 3.26
N ALA A 529 -10.64 13.33 3.17
CA ALA A 529 -9.82 12.15 3.40
C ALA A 529 -8.68 12.05 2.38
N GLN A 530 -8.97 12.26 1.10
CA GLN A 530 -7.97 12.23 0.03
C GLN A 530 -6.88 13.29 0.25
N SER A 531 -7.26 14.55 0.46
CA SER A 531 -6.31 15.65 0.67
C SER A 531 -5.42 15.38 1.88
N THR A 532 -5.99 14.88 2.97
CA THR A 532 -5.26 14.62 4.22
C THR A 532 -4.25 13.49 4.06
N LEU A 533 -4.67 12.35 3.50
CA LEU A 533 -3.80 11.19 3.29
C LEU A 533 -2.69 11.47 2.25
N GLN A 534 -3.01 12.20 1.18
CA GLN A 534 -1.99 12.58 0.18
C GLN A 534 -0.95 13.54 0.77
N SER A 535 -1.38 14.51 1.59
CA SER A 535 -0.47 15.42 2.29
C SER A 535 0.43 14.66 3.28
N LEU A 536 -0.14 13.70 4.03
CA LEU A 536 0.61 12.83 4.92
C LEU A 536 1.73 12.07 4.17
N LEU A 537 1.37 11.37 3.09
CA LEU A 537 2.32 10.53 2.34
C LEU A 537 3.44 11.37 1.71
N THR A 538 3.09 12.50 1.10
CA THR A 538 4.08 13.37 0.45
C THR A 538 5.06 14.03 1.42
N ALA A 539 4.61 14.34 2.64
CA ALA A 539 5.43 14.99 3.66
C ALA A 539 6.26 14.02 4.51
N LEU A 540 5.83 12.76 4.66
CA LEU A 540 6.47 11.79 5.57
C LEU A 540 7.99 11.62 5.37
N PRO A 541 8.53 11.55 4.13
CA PRO A 541 9.99 11.42 3.89
C PRO A 541 10.84 12.56 4.49
N ALA A 542 10.24 13.73 4.74
CA ALA A 542 10.93 14.86 5.32
C ALA A 542 11.05 14.77 6.86
N ALA A 543 10.23 13.94 7.50
CA ALA A 543 10.20 13.75 8.95
C ALA A 543 10.83 12.43 9.41
N VAL A 544 10.66 11.38 8.62
CA VAL A 544 11.04 10.01 8.97
C VAL A 544 11.91 9.41 7.88
N SER A 545 12.86 8.60 8.32
CA SER A 545 13.67 7.75 7.47
C SER A 545 13.45 6.29 7.76
N ALA A 546 13.47 5.49 6.71
CA ALA A 546 13.70 4.07 6.82
C ALA A 546 14.74 3.66 5.78
N GLN A 547 15.82 3.05 6.24
CA GLN A 547 16.92 2.60 5.40
C GLN A 547 17.16 1.11 5.59
N VAL A 548 17.44 0.42 4.48
CA VAL A 548 17.82 -0.98 4.47
C VAL A 548 19.26 -1.15 4.04
N ASN A 549 19.83 -2.32 4.34
CA ASN A 549 21.23 -2.63 4.01
C ASN A 549 22.21 -1.58 4.53
N VAL A 550 22.04 -1.15 5.79
CA VAL A 550 22.84 -0.05 6.34
C VAL A 550 24.24 -0.57 6.66
N GLN A 551 25.24 0.05 6.03
CA GLN A 551 26.66 -0.31 6.17
C GLN A 551 27.44 0.96 6.56
N ALA A 552 28.04 0.93 7.74
CA ALA A 552 28.69 2.11 8.35
C ALA A 552 29.96 2.55 7.60
N ASP A 553 30.61 1.63 6.90
CA ASP A 553 31.83 1.84 6.12
C ASP A 553 31.56 2.30 4.67
N VAL A 554 30.30 2.28 4.23
CA VAL A 554 29.90 2.77 2.91
C VAL A 554 29.28 4.16 3.07
N THR A 555 29.68 5.10 2.22
CA THR A 555 29.13 6.46 2.26
C THR A 555 27.60 6.43 2.11
N SER A 556 26.90 7.05 3.05
CA SER A 556 25.44 7.23 2.99
C SER A 556 25.12 8.58 2.37
N PRO A 557 24.23 8.65 1.36
CA PRO A 557 23.79 9.92 0.78
C PRO A 557 22.99 10.78 1.77
N ALA A 558 22.48 10.19 2.85
CA ALA A 558 21.85 10.90 3.96
C ALA A 558 22.75 10.89 5.20
N ALA A 559 23.05 12.08 5.74
CA ALA A 559 23.67 12.21 7.06
C ALA A 559 22.66 11.69 8.10
N ARG A 560 22.94 10.54 8.72
CA ARG A 560 22.03 9.86 9.66
C ARG A 560 22.86 9.16 10.74
N PRO A 561 22.34 9.02 11.97
CA PRO A 561 23.10 8.48 13.11
C PRO A 561 23.67 7.10 12.79
N VAL A 562 24.98 6.94 12.92
CA VAL A 562 25.76 5.75 12.53
C VAL A 562 25.43 4.60 13.47
N THR A 563 25.24 3.38 12.94
CA THR A 563 25.21 2.18 13.78
C THR A 563 26.55 2.08 14.51
N VAL A 564 26.55 2.09 15.84
CA VAL A 564 27.79 2.04 16.63
C VAL A 564 28.39 0.64 16.54
N LEU A 565 29.23 0.44 15.52
CA LEU A 565 30.17 -0.66 15.42
C LEU A 565 31.42 -0.32 16.23
N ASP A 566 32.07 -1.33 16.80
CA ASP A 566 33.36 -1.09 17.45
C ASP A 566 34.43 -0.76 16.40
N PRO A 567 35.50 -0.03 16.76
CA PRO A 567 36.60 0.24 15.84
C PRO A 567 37.14 -1.04 15.18
N GLY A 568 37.12 -1.08 13.85
CA GLY A 568 37.60 -2.22 13.05
C GLY A 568 36.56 -3.33 12.82
N GLU A 569 35.34 -3.21 13.35
CA GLU A 569 34.20 -4.05 12.96
C GLU A 569 33.68 -3.63 11.56
N LEU A 570 33.38 -4.64 10.74
CA LEU A 570 32.64 -4.49 9.49
C LEU A 570 31.27 -5.13 9.68
N GLY A 571 30.18 -4.46 9.28
CA GLY A 571 28.84 -4.94 9.58
C GLY A 571 27.75 -4.45 8.66
N VAL A 572 26.57 -5.07 8.78
CA VAL A 572 25.33 -4.64 8.13
C VAL A 572 24.17 -4.67 9.12
N THR A 573 23.33 -3.65 9.04
CA THR A 573 22.02 -3.57 9.70
C THR A 573 20.92 -3.74 8.65
N ALA A 574 19.98 -4.65 8.89
CA ALA A 574 18.93 -4.97 7.93
C ALA A 574 17.96 -3.80 7.71
N LEU A 575 17.52 -3.16 8.80
CA LEU A 575 16.61 -2.02 8.77
C LEU A 575 16.97 -1.00 9.85
N ARG A 576 17.04 0.27 9.49
CA ARG A 576 17.17 1.42 10.39
C ARG A 576 16.01 2.38 10.18
N ILE A 577 15.35 2.81 11.24
CA ILE A 577 14.27 3.80 11.23
C ILE A 577 14.70 4.98 12.10
N GLY A 578 14.51 6.23 11.66
CA GLY A 578 14.95 7.39 12.45
C GLY A 578 14.25 8.69 12.06
N ALA A 579 14.36 9.70 12.94
CA ALA A 579 13.86 11.04 12.67
C ALA A 579 14.82 11.85 11.76
N VAL A 580 14.27 12.77 10.96
CA VAL A 580 15.00 13.67 10.05
C VAL A 580 14.90 15.12 10.58
N PRO A 581 15.91 16.00 10.43
CA PRO A 581 17.22 15.80 9.80
C PRO A 581 18.32 15.32 10.76
N ALA A 582 19.47 14.94 10.18
CA ALA A 582 20.70 14.35 10.73
C ALA A 582 21.19 14.77 12.13
N GLY A 583 20.84 15.96 12.60
CA GLY A 583 21.25 16.49 13.91
C GLY A 583 20.47 15.92 15.09
N ARG A 584 19.59 14.94 14.84
CA ARG A 584 18.73 14.33 15.86
C ARG A 584 19.14 12.89 16.12
N THR A 585 19.25 12.58 17.41
CA THR A 585 19.77 11.32 17.94
C THR A 585 18.77 10.17 17.92
N ALA A 586 17.48 10.39 17.61
CA ALA A 586 16.47 9.32 17.69
C ALA A 586 16.51 8.35 16.50
N TRP A 587 16.81 7.08 16.75
CA TRP A 587 16.86 6.01 15.76
C TRP A 587 16.58 4.65 16.39
N LEU A 588 16.15 3.71 15.55
CA LEU A 588 15.92 2.30 15.86
C LEU A 588 16.62 1.47 14.78
N ALA A 589 17.34 0.42 15.18
CA ALA A 589 17.99 -0.54 14.29
C ALA A 589 17.49 -1.95 14.59
N PHE A 590 17.16 -2.66 13.52
CA PHE A 590 16.65 -4.02 13.55
C PHE A 590 17.59 -4.94 12.76
N GLY A 591 18.05 -6.00 13.41
CA GLY A 591 18.92 -7.03 12.83
C GLY A 591 20.27 -6.49 12.39
N SER A 592 21.17 -6.24 13.34
CA SER A 592 22.56 -5.84 13.09
C SER A 592 23.51 -7.03 13.26
N SER A 593 24.47 -7.14 12.35
CA SER A 593 25.55 -8.13 12.41
C SER A 593 26.88 -7.48 12.12
N ALA A 594 27.94 -7.95 12.77
CA ALA A 594 29.30 -7.48 12.48
C ALA A 594 30.33 -8.60 12.65
N ALA A 595 31.44 -8.46 11.91
CA ALA A 595 32.61 -9.30 11.96
C ALA A 595 33.87 -8.43 12.08
N GLY A 596 34.70 -8.77 13.06
CA GLY A 596 35.91 -8.02 13.41
C GLY A 596 35.80 -7.35 14.80
N PRO A 597 36.83 -6.60 15.22
CA PRO A 597 38.11 -6.47 14.53
C PRO A 597 38.87 -7.81 14.47
N ASN A 598 39.60 -8.01 13.38
CA ASN A 598 40.51 -9.14 13.22
C ASN A 598 41.93 -8.60 13.38
N VAL A 599 42.59 -8.98 14.48
CA VAL A 599 43.93 -8.52 14.84
C VAL A 599 44.88 -9.68 14.71
N TYR A 600 45.87 -9.55 13.83
CA TYR A 600 46.94 -10.53 13.68
C TYR A 600 47.84 -10.55 14.92
N LEU A 601 48.21 -11.75 15.39
CA LEU A 601 49.05 -12.00 16.55
C LEU A 601 50.41 -12.52 16.09
N PRO A 602 51.41 -11.64 15.85
CA PRO A 602 52.75 -12.08 15.52
C PRO A 602 53.39 -12.77 16.74
N GLY A 603 53.65 -14.08 16.64
CA GLY A 603 54.39 -14.83 17.65
C GLY A 603 53.58 -15.76 18.56
N ALA A 604 52.29 -15.98 18.28
CA ALA A 604 51.56 -17.13 18.81
C ALA A 604 52.00 -18.43 18.11
#